data_AF-A0A9W9C7H3-F1
#
_entry.id   AF-A0A9W9C7H3-F1
#
_cell.length_a   1.000
_cell.length_b   1.000
_cell.length_c   1.000
_cell.angle_alpha   90.00
_cell.angle_beta   90.00
_cell.angle_gamma   90.00
#
_symmetry.space_group_name_H-M   'P 1'
#
loop_
_entity.id
_entity.type
_entity.pdbx_description
1 polymer ?
#
loop_
_entity_poly.entity_id
_entity_poly.type
_entity_poly.pdbx_seq_one_letter_code
_entity_poly.pdbx_strand_id
1 'polypeptide(L)'
;MTSRRLTKSADKLPAMSGLAAKFEQILGDKYLAGLWEDTLFADLLWTGCYNTTWPPVQYRAPSWSWAAADGYQRSFERYRQLDLSQFMRLASIISSSVRVSGLNPYGEVDDGEIAIQAPLVPISVTRDPVGDPERIRENNGYFAFVTKSSQQLHYGLLDYTISHETLQSLPVFALLMGRDAIVASYPSLLIIPDTLGVQESCRYRRIGFIKLQEAILGAEIPRWGDAYPTITLA
;
A
#
# COMPACT_ATOMS: atom_id res chain seq x y z
N MET A 1 23.76 -11.26 -1.36
CA MET A 1 23.59 -9.95 -0.70
C MET A 1 23.22 -10.20 0.75
N THR A 2 24.03 -9.73 1.70
CA THR A 2 23.79 -9.95 3.13
C THR A 2 22.66 -9.05 3.61
N SER A 3 21.54 -9.65 4.02
CA SER A 3 20.48 -8.96 4.74
C SER A 3 21.05 -8.47 6.08
N ARG A 4 21.47 -7.20 6.13
CA ARG A 4 21.73 -6.51 7.39
C ARG A 4 20.38 -6.38 8.09
N ARG A 5 20.13 -7.24 9.10
CA ARG A 5 19.09 -6.99 10.09
C ARG A 5 19.37 -5.59 10.63
N LEU A 6 18.55 -4.60 10.27
CA LEU A 6 18.55 -3.30 10.91
C LEU A 6 18.28 -3.58 12.38
N THR A 7 19.31 -3.43 13.23
CA THR A 7 19.27 -3.86 14.64
C THR A 7 18.22 -3.09 15.45
N LYS A 8 17.61 -2.05 14.87
CA LYS A 8 16.46 -1.32 15.38
C LYS A 8 15.52 -0.94 14.22
N SER A 9 14.37 -1.60 14.13
CA SER A 9 13.36 -1.37 13.08
C SER A 9 12.80 0.06 13.04
N ALA A 10 12.94 0.83 14.12
CA ALA A 10 12.54 2.24 14.22
C ALA A 10 13.53 3.22 13.54
N ASP A 11 14.79 2.82 13.33
CA ASP A 11 15.85 3.74 12.90
C ASP A 11 15.83 4.05 11.40
N LYS A 12 14.86 3.55 10.63
CA LYS A 12 14.86 3.68 9.15
C LYS A 12 14.79 5.12 8.66
N LEU A 13 13.78 5.88 9.10
CA LEU A 13 13.63 7.28 8.71
C LEU A 13 14.78 8.13 9.27
N PRO A 14 15.13 8.03 10.58
CA PRO A 14 16.31 8.71 11.12
C PRO A 14 17.61 8.43 10.36
N ALA A 15 17.88 7.17 9.99
CA ALA A 15 19.09 6.79 9.25
C ALA A 15 19.15 7.37 7.83
N MET A 16 17.99 7.66 7.23
CA MET A 16 17.89 8.27 5.90
C MET A 16 17.73 9.79 5.92
N SER A 17 17.52 10.39 7.10
CA SER A 17 17.18 11.81 7.26
C SER A 17 18.19 12.77 6.60
N GLY A 18 19.49 12.48 6.67
CA GLY A 18 20.52 13.30 6.03
C GLY A 18 20.46 13.27 4.49
N LEU A 19 20.08 12.14 3.90
CA LEU A 19 19.88 12.03 2.45
C LEU A 19 18.56 12.71 2.04
N ALA A 20 17.50 12.52 2.82
CA ALA A 20 16.22 13.17 2.59
C ALA A 20 16.36 14.71 2.59
N ALA A 21 17.05 15.27 3.59
CA ALA A 21 17.32 16.71 3.65
C ALA A 21 18.06 17.24 2.42
N LYS A 22 19.05 16.49 1.93
CA LYS A 22 19.81 16.88 0.73
C LYS A 22 18.95 16.78 -0.54
N PHE A 23 18.13 15.75 -0.66
CA PHE A 23 17.26 15.58 -1.82
C PHE A 23 16.12 16.58 -1.86
N GLU A 24 15.50 16.93 -0.73
CA GLU A 24 14.48 17.98 -0.66
C GLU A 24 15.03 19.31 -1.20
N GLN A 25 16.26 19.68 -0.83
CA GLN A 25 16.92 20.89 -1.36
C GLN A 25 17.19 20.85 -2.88
N ILE A 26 17.49 19.66 -3.42
CA ILE A 26 17.82 19.48 -4.84
C ILE A 26 16.55 19.40 -5.69
N LEU A 27 15.55 18.67 -5.21
CA LEU A 27 14.30 18.41 -5.91
C LEU A 27 13.31 19.57 -5.77
N GLY A 28 13.40 20.34 -4.66
CA GLY A 28 12.38 21.32 -4.30
C GLY A 28 11.05 20.67 -3.93
N ASP A 29 11.07 19.39 -3.57
CA ASP A 29 9.90 18.56 -3.26
C ASP A 29 9.88 18.21 -1.76
N LYS A 30 8.69 18.11 -1.19
CA LYS A 30 8.48 17.90 0.23
C LYS A 30 8.58 16.42 0.60
N TYR A 31 9.42 16.12 1.58
CA TYR A 31 9.57 14.77 2.12
C TYR A 31 8.41 14.37 3.03
N LEU A 32 7.85 13.19 2.80
CA LEU A 32 6.70 12.63 3.52
C LEU A 32 7.04 11.23 4.03
N ALA A 33 7.66 11.16 5.21
CA ALA A 33 7.96 9.92 5.94
C ALA A 33 8.51 8.78 5.05
N GLY A 34 9.42 9.09 4.10
CA GLY A 34 10.00 8.10 3.18
C GLY A 34 9.59 8.28 1.71
N LEU A 35 8.50 8.99 1.43
CA LEU A 35 8.01 9.29 0.08
C LEU A 35 8.18 10.78 -0.23
N TRP A 36 7.89 11.17 -1.48
CA TRP A 36 7.94 12.57 -1.92
C TRP A 36 6.57 13.03 -2.41
N GLU A 37 6.23 14.31 -2.22
CA GLU A 37 4.89 14.83 -2.49
C GLU A 37 4.56 14.82 -4.00
N ASP A 38 5.51 15.21 -4.86
CA ASP A 38 5.28 15.25 -6.31
C ASP A 38 5.12 13.85 -6.91
N THR A 39 5.83 12.84 -6.37
CA THR A 39 5.75 11.45 -6.83
C THR A 39 4.85 10.56 -5.99
N LEU A 40 4.12 11.13 -5.03
CA LEU A 40 3.40 10.38 -3.99
C LEU A 40 2.46 9.31 -4.56
N PHE A 41 1.77 9.62 -5.65
CA PHE A 41 0.88 8.66 -6.33
C PHE A 41 1.60 7.37 -6.75
N ALA A 42 2.74 7.50 -7.43
CA ALA A 42 3.51 6.36 -7.91
C ALA A 42 4.27 5.68 -6.77
N ASP A 43 4.76 6.47 -5.82
CA ASP A 43 5.50 6.01 -4.67
C ASP A 43 4.65 5.14 -3.75
N LEU A 44 3.36 5.44 -3.60
CA LEU A 44 2.39 4.61 -2.88
C LEU A 44 2.22 3.21 -3.46
N LEU A 45 2.64 2.95 -4.70
CA LEU A 45 2.52 1.64 -5.36
C LEU A 45 3.72 0.72 -5.10
N TRP A 46 4.59 1.06 -4.16
CA TRP A 46 5.69 0.19 -3.75
C TRP A 46 5.18 -1.19 -3.31
N THR A 47 5.99 -2.23 -3.51
CA THR A 47 5.73 -3.60 -3.05
C THR A 47 6.94 -4.09 -2.27
N GLY A 48 6.78 -5.03 -1.34
CA GLY A 48 7.92 -5.47 -0.52
C GLY A 48 7.83 -6.92 -0.07
N CYS A 49 8.98 -7.46 0.32
CA CYS A 49 9.06 -8.76 1.00
C CYS A 49 8.94 -8.56 2.52
N TYR A 50 8.12 -9.41 3.13
CA TYR A 50 7.69 -9.49 4.53
C TYR A 50 8.79 -10.03 5.45
N ASN A 51 9.25 -9.21 6.40
CA ASN A 51 9.87 -9.67 7.64
C ASN A 51 9.17 -9.12 8.90
N THR A 52 8.19 -8.22 8.74
CA THR A 52 7.44 -7.65 9.86
C THR A 52 6.18 -8.47 10.11
N THR A 53 5.98 -8.94 11.34
CA THR A 53 4.76 -9.66 11.73
C THR A 53 3.61 -8.68 12.01
N TRP A 54 2.40 -9.07 11.64
CA TRP A 54 1.17 -8.34 11.96
C TRP A 54 0.56 -8.80 13.30
N PRO A 55 0.03 -7.88 14.13
CA PRO A 55 0.17 -6.43 14.00
C PRO A 55 1.61 -6.00 14.36
N PRO A 56 2.11 -4.87 13.80
CA PRO A 56 3.40 -4.33 14.20
C PRO A 56 3.47 -4.08 15.70
N VAL A 57 4.54 -4.54 16.37
CA VAL A 57 4.70 -4.42 17.84
C VAL A 57 4.79 -2.97 18.30
N GLN A 58 5.39 -2.11 17.47
CA GLN A 58 5.58 -0.69 17.74
C GLN A 58 5.32 0.12 16.48
N TYR A 59 4.72 1.30 16.65
CA TYR A 59 4.61 2.28 15.59
C TYR A 59 6.00 2.84 15.25
N ARG A 60 6.24 3.14 13.97
CA ARG A 60 7.51 3.70 13.47
C ARG A 60 7.37 4.63 12.27
N ALA A 61 6.31 4.42 11.51
CA ALA A 61 5.97 5.16 10.31
C ALA A 61 4.50 4.85 9.95
N PRO A 62 3.83 5.75 9.22
CA PRO A 62 2.50 5.50 8.69
C PRO A 62 2.48 4.27 7.80
N SER A 63 1.36 3.52 7.75
CA SER A 63 1.34 2.22 7.04
C SER A 63 1.58 2.35 5.53
N TRP A 64 1.32 3.52 4.95
CA TRP A 64 1.57 3.82 3.54
C TRP A 64 3.05 4.05 3.23
N SER A 65 3.90 4.28 4.24
CA SER A 65 5.35 4.43 4.08
C SER A 65 6.04 3.07 3.96
N TRP A 66 7.02 2.96 3.05
CA TRP A 66 7.88 1.78 2.96
C TRP A 66 8.66 1.53 4.26
N ALA A 67 8.86 2.56 5.09
CA ALA A 67 9.56 2.43 6.36
C ALA A 67 8.74 1.63 7.39
N ALA A 68 7.42 1.50 7.21
CA ALA A 68 6.52 0.77 8.11
C ALA A 68 6.69 -0.76 8.07
N ALA A 69 7.32 -1.32 7.03
CA ALA A 69 7.57 -2.76 6.87
C ALA A 69 9.08 -3.09 6.69
N ASP A 70 9.55 -4.18 7.29
CA ASP A 70 10.92 -4.70 7.17
C ASP A 70 11.06 -5.61 5.97
N GLY A 71 12.20 -5.48 5.27
CA GLY A 71 12.54 -6.26 4.10
C GLY A 71 13.00 -5.39 2.95
N TYR A 72 13.08 -5.98 1.77
CA TYR A 72 13.41 -5.26 0.54
C TYR A 72 12.13 -4.73 -0.09
N GLN A 73 12.08 -3.42 -0.32
CA GLN A 73 10.99 -2.77 -1.01
C GLN A 73 11.40 -2.52 -2.47
N ARG A 74 10.55 -2.97 -3.38
CA ARG A 74 10.62 -2.66 -4.80
C ARG A 74 9.72 -1.47 -5.06
N SER A 75 10.31 -0.36 -5.49
CA SER A 75 9.53 0.65 -6.17
C SER A 75 8.92 0.04 -7.42
N PHE A 76 7.66 0.33 -7.70
CA PHE A 76 7.04 -0.07 -8.94
C PHE A 76 7.56 0.85 -10.06
N GLU A 77 8.77 0.60 -10.54
CA GLU A 77 9.45 1.42 -11.57
C GLU A 77 8.60 1.58 -12.82
N ARG A 78 7.79 0.56 -13.13
CA ARG A 78 6.80 0.59 -14.22
C ARG A 78 5.79 1.74 -14.11
N TYR A 79 5.55 2.29 -12.92
CA TYR A 79 4.66 3.44 -12.70
C TYR A 79 5.35 4.80 -12.58
N ARG A 80 6.68 4.83 -12.47
CA ARG A 80 7.46 6.08 -12.49
C ARG A 80 7.76 6.60 -13.89
N GLN A 81 7.68 5.74 -14.90
CA GLN A 81 7.98 6.06 -16.31
C GLN A 81 6.78 5.84 -17.23
N LEU A 82 5.55 5.77 -16.70
CA LEU A 82 4.38 5.54 -17.53
C LEU A 82 4.25 6.62 -18.59
N ASP A 83 4.27 6.18 -19.84
CA ASP A 83 3.51 6.87 -20.86
C ASP A 83 2.05 6.93 -20.39
N LEU A 84 1.60 8.15 -20.05
CA LEU A 84 0.25 8.45 -19.59
C LEU A 84 -0.82 8.02 -20.61
N SER A 85 -0.44 7.67 -21.85
CA SER A 85 -1.34 7.10 -22.85
C SER A 85 -1.93 5.74 -22.45
N GLN A 86 -1.21 4.94 -21.64
CA GLN A 86 -1.57 3.54 -21.37
C GLN A 86 -1.96 3.25 -19.91
N PHE A 87 -1.67 4.18 -19.00
CA PHE A 87 -2.09 4.09 -17.61
C PHE A 87 -3.02 5.22 -17.24
N MET A 88 -4.22 4.86 -16.83
CA MET A 88 -5.22 5.82 -16.40
C MET A 88 -5.23 5.90 -14.87
N ARG A 89 -4.89 7.08 -14.35
CA ARG A 89 -4.99 7.37 -12.92
C ARG A 89 -6.46 7.41 -12.49
N LEU A 90 -6.79 6.67 -11.43
CA LEU A 90 -8.13 6.65 -10.82
C LEU A 90 -8.17 7.32 -9.45
N ALA A 91 -7.05 7.36 -8.74
CA ALA A 91 -6.96 7.96 -7.41
C ALA A 91 -6.44 9.41 -7.45
N SER A 92 -7.11 10.31 -6.75
CA SER A 92 -6.67 11.69 -6.52
C SER A 92 -6.17 11.86 -5.09
N ILE A 93 -4.98 12.43 -4.94
CA ILE A 93 -4.45 12.78 -3.61
C ILE A 93 -5.01 14.15 -3.27
N ILE A 94 -5.74 14.23 -2.16
CA ILE A 94 -6.42 15.45 -1.71
C ILE A 94 -5.52 16.24 -0.75
N SER A 95 -4.88 15.55 0.19
CA SER A 95 -3.94 16.15 1.14
C SER A 95 -2.98 15.12 1.73
N SER A 96 -1.81 15.58 2.16
CA SER A 96 -0.75 14.80 2.79
C SER A 96 -0.18 15.55 3.99
N SER A 97 -0.04 14.87 5.13
CA SER A 97 0.60 15.43 6.33
C SER A 97 1.40 14.38 7.08
N VAL A 98 2.47 14.81 7.76
CA VAL A 98 3.31 13.97 8.62
C VAL A 98 3.60 14.75 9.89
N ARG A 99 3.48 14.10 11.05
CA ARG A 99 3.87 14.66 12.34
C ARG A 99 5.16 14.00 12.78
N VAL A 100 6.21 14.80 12.97
CA VAL A 100 7.53 14.33 13.41
C VAL A 100 7.62 14.30 14.94
N SER A 101 8.33 13.32 15.49
CA SER A 101 8.50 13.14 16.95
C SER A 101 9.48 14.13 17.58
N GLY A 102 10.22 14.90 16.77
CA GLY A 102 11.25 15.82 17.24
C GLY A 102 11.55 16.95 16.26
N LEU A 103 12.73 17.56 16.39
CA LEU A 103 13.12 18.73 15.62
C LEU A 103 13.58 18.42 14.18
N ASN A 104 13.89 17.15 13.89
CA ASN A 104 14.35 16.75 12.56
C ASN A 104 13.13 16.43 11.68
N PRO A 105 12.78 17.28 10.68
CA PRO A 105 11.60 17.08 9.84
C PRO A 105 11.69 15.82 8.96
N TYR A 106 12.87 15.22 8.84
CA TYR A 106 13.13 14.01 8.05
C TYR A 106 13.36 12.76 8.92
N GLY A 107 13.18 12.90 10.23
CA GLY A 107 13.54 11.88 11.23
C GLY A 107 12.39 10.95 11.59
N GLU A 108 12.32 10.61 12.88
CA GLU A 108 11.25 9.80 13.45
C GLU A 108 9.91 10.55 13.38
N VAL A 109 8.84 9.78 13.15
CA VAL A 109 7.48 10.30 12.97
C VAL A 109 6.56 9.71 14.01
N ASP A 110 5.62 10.52 14.50
CA ASP A 110 4.55 10.11 15.41
C ASP A 110 3.30 9.67 14.65
N ASP A 111 3.10 10.19 13.43
CA ASP A 111 1.86 10.02 12.67
C ASP A 111 2.04 10.51 11.23
N GLY A 112 1.11 10.14 10.37
CA GLY A 112 1.05 10.70 9.03
C GLY A 112 -0.15 10.20 8.26
N GLU A 113 -0.76 11.10 7.52
CA GLU A 113 -2.05 10.88 6.88
C GLU A 113 -2.02 11.33 5.42
N ILE A 114 -2.64 10.51 4.56
CA ILE A 114 -2.90 10.87 3.16
C ILE A 114 -4.38 10.71 2.90
N ALA A 115 -5.06 11.80 2.56
CA ALA A 115 -6.43 11.76 2.07
C ALA A 115 -6.43 11.43 0.58
N ILE A 116 -7.06 10.33 0.22
CA ILE A 116 -7.12 9.82 -1.16
C ILE A 116 -8.58 9.64 -1.54
N GLN A 117 -8.95 10.23 -2.68
CA GLN A 117 -10.22 9.96 -3.34
C GLN A 117 -10.01 8.90 -4.43
N ALA A 118 -10.62 7.73 -4.30
CA ALA A 118 -10.46 6.63 -5.26
C ALA A 118 -11.58 5.59 -5.14
N PRO A 119 -11.82 4.76 -6.18
CA PRO A 119 -12.74 3.63 -6.06
C PRO A 119 -12.29 2.65 -4.98
N LEU A 120 -13.23 2.22 -4.15
CA LEU A 120 -12.99 1.31 -3.04
C LEU A 120 -13.81 0.03 -3.25
N VAL A 121 -13.13 -1.09 -3.49
CA VAL A 121 -13.77 -2.38 -3.78
C VAL A 121 -13.59 -3.31 -2.58
N PRO A 122 -14.69 -3.77 -1.92
CA PRO A 122 -14.61 -4.80 -0.89
C PRO A 122 -14.16 -6.13 -1.50
N ILE A 123 -13.18 -6.77 -0.88
CA ILE A 123 -12.67 -8.09 -1.29
C ILE A 123 -12.66 -9.05 -0.10
N SER A 124 -12.70 -10.35 -0.38
CA SER A 124 -12.68 -11.39 0.65
C SER A 124 -11.48 -12.31 0.44
N VAL A 125 -10.84 -12.68 1.54
CA VAL A 125 -9.73 -13.62 1.53
C VAL A 125 -10.29 -15.02 1.34
N THR A 126 -9.66 -15.81 0.48
CA THR A 126 -10.04 -17.20 0.25
C THR A 126 -8.81 -18.09 0.27
N ARG A 127 -9.04 -19.39 0.50
CA ARG A 127 -7.99 -20.39 0.39
C ARG A 127 -7.71 -20.63 -1.09
N ASP A 128 -6.44 -20.68 -1.46
CA ASP A 128 -6.04 -21.13 -2.80
C ASP A 128 -6.27 -22.65 -2.90
N PRO A 129 -7.21 -23.14 -3.73
CA PRO A 129 -7.50 -24.56 -3.85
C PRO A 129 -6.45 -25.33 -4.66
N VAL A 130 -5.64 -24.63 -5.48
CA VAL A 130 -4.63 -25.25 -6.33
C VAL A 130 -3.31 -25.41 -5.58
N GLY A 131 -3.07 -24.55 -4.58
CA GLY A 131 -1.90 -24.62 -3.72
C GLY A 131 -0.62 -24.77 -4.54
N ASP A 132 -0.43 -23.88 -5.52
CA ASP A 132 0.72 -23.94 -6.42
C ASP A 132 2.01 -24.06 -5.59
N PRO A 133 2.71 -25.21 -5.66
CA PRO A 133 3.87 -25.48 -4.82
C PRO A 133 5.02 -24.48 -5.06
N GLU A 134 5.08 -23.83 -6.23
CA GLU A 134 6.06 -22.77 -6.47
C GLU A 134 5.70 -21.49 -5.72
N ARG A 135 4.40 -21.17 -5.64
CA ARG A 135 3.88 -20.06 -4.81
C ARG A 135 3.93 -20.34 -3.31
N ILE A 136 3.85 -21.62 -2.91
CA ILE A 136 3.97 -22.06 -1.51
C ILE A 136 5.44 -22.19 -1.07
N ARG A 137 6.37 -22.57 -1.97
CA ARG A 137 7.82 -22.59 -1.67
C ARG A 137 8.35 -21.18 -1.44
N GLU A 138 7.76 -20.20 -2.10
CA GLU A 138 7.86 -18.77 -1.77
C GLU A 138 6.71 -18.36 -0.83
N ASN A 139 6.61 -18.93 0.37
CA ASN A 139 5.58 -18.64 1.40
C ASN A 139 5.68 -17.20 1.98
N ASN A 140 5.64 -16.24 1.06
CA ASN A 140 6.04 -14.85 1.10
C ASN A 140 4.75 -14.01 0.97
N GLY A 141 3.87 -14.02 1.97
CA GLY A 141 2.73 -13.08 2.06
C GLY A 141 1.82 -12.94 0.84
N TYR A 142 1.75 -13.95 -0.04
CA TYR A 142 0.80 -14.00 -1.15
C TYR A 142 -0.51 -14.60 -0.66
N PHE A 143 -1.60 -13.86 -0.83
CA PHE A 143 -2.94 -14.29 -0.46
C PHE A 143 -3.87 -14.26 -1.67
N ALA A 144 -4.77 -15.24 -1.74
CA ALA A 144 -5.83 -15.27 -2.72
C ALA A 144 -7.03 -14.48 -2.20
N PHE A 145 -7.57 -13.64 -3.07
CA PHE A 145 -8.73 -12.80 -2.80
C PHE A 145 -9.77 -13.00 -3.90
N VAL A 146 -11.03 -12.80 -3.54
CA VAL A 146 -12.17 -12.80 -4.46
C VAL A 146 -12.97 -11.52 -4.26
N THR A 147 -13.64 -11.07 -5.32
CA THR A 147 -14.61 -9.97 -5.23
C THR A 147 -16.00 -10.54 -4.90
N LYS A 148 -16.98 -9.67 -4.65
CA LYS A 148 -18.37 -10.12 -4.48
C LYS A 148 -18.97 -10.62 -5.80
N SER A 149 -18.65 -9.96 -6.92
CA SER A 149 -19.12 -10.34 -8.25
C SER A 149 -18.51 -11.61 -8.81
N SER A 150 -17.30 -11.98 -8.39
CA SER A 150 -16.54 -13.05 -9.04
C SER A 150 -15.78 -13.91 -8.03
N GLN A 151 -15.91 -15.23 -8.21
CA GLN A 151 -15.16 -16.23 -7.44
C GLN A 151 -13.79 -16.55 -8.05
N GLN A 152 -13.38 -15.86 -9.11
CA GLN A 152 -12.04 -16.03 -9.65
C GLN A 152 -11.00 -15.35 -8.76
N LEU A 153 -9.82 -15.97 -8.66
CA LEU A 153 -8.80 -15.60 -7.70
C LEU A 153 -7.96 -14.41 -8.19
N HIS A 154 -7.78 -13.44 -7.30
CA HIS A 154 -6.79 -12.39 -7.40
C HIS A 154 -5.68 -12.65 -6.37
N TYR A 155 -4.44 -12.41 -6.75
CA TYR A 155 -3.29 -12.63 -5.87
C TYR A 155 -2.75 -11.30 -5.39
N GLY A 156 -2.82 -11.09 -4.08
CA GLY A 156 -2.30 -9.92 -3.39
C GLY A 156 -1.00 -10.23 -2.65
N LEU A 157 -0.13 -9.23 -2.57
CA LEU A 157 1.12 -9.20 -1.85
C LEU A 157 0.94 -8.39 -0.57
N LEU A 158 1.13 -8.98 0.60
CA LEU A 158 1.00 -8.24 1.86
C LEU A 158 2.29 -7.49 2.22
N ASP A 159 2.20 -6.48 3.06
CA ASP A 159 3.38 -5.78 3.62
C ASP A 159 3.88 -6.46 4.91
N TYR A 160 3.07 -7.36 5.47
CA TYR A 160 3.27 -8.00 6.76
C TYR A 160 3.01 -9.52 6.71
N THR A 161 3.64 -10.26 7.63
CA THR A 161 3.27 -11.65 7.93
C THR A 161 2.03 -11.67 8.82
N ILE A 162 0.89 -12.07 8.27
CA ILE A 162 -0.40 -12.18 8.97
C ILE A 162 -0.96 -13.60 8.79
N SER A 163 -1.63 -14.15 9.80
CA SER A 163 -2.26 -15.46 9.67
C SER A 163 -3.51 -15.39 8.78
N HIS A 164 -3.82 -16.50 8.09
CA HIS A 164 -5.01 -16.58 7.27
C HIS A 164 -6.29 -16.39 8.11
N GLU A 165 -6.38 -16.96 9.31
CA GLU A 165 -7.57 -16.76 10.16
C GLU A 165 -7.72 -15.29 10.55
N THR A 166 -6.61 -14.63 10.89
CA THR A 166 -6.62 -13.21 11.26
C THR A 166 -7.08 -12.37 10.10
N LEU A 167 -6.47 -12.52 8.92
CA LEU A 167 -6.83 -11.72 7.75
C LEU A 167 -8.27 -11.98 7.28
N GLN A 168 -8.75 -13.22 7.35
CA GLN A 168 -10.13 -13.59 7.00
C GLN A 168 -11.17 -12.98 7.96
N SER A 169 -10.78 -12.63 9.19
CA SER A 169 -11.66 -11.98 10.17
C SER A 169 -11.80 -10.46 9.96
N LEU A 170 -10.96 -9.87 9.10
CA LEU A 170 -10.91 -8.43 8.86
C LEU A 170 -11.70 -8.04 7.61
N PRO A 171 -12.36 -6.86 7.61
CA PRO A 171 -12.87 -6.28 6.38
C PRO A 171 -11.69 -5.75 5.54
N VAL A 172 -11.49 -6.35 4.36
CA VAL A 172 -10.41 -5.98 3.43
C VAL A 172 -10.97 -5.28 2.20
N PHE A 173 -10.28 -4.22 1.78
CA PHE A 173 -10.64 -3.45 0.60
C PHE A 173 -9.45 -3.30 -0.34
N ALA A 174 -9.74 -3.24 -1.64
CA ALA A 174 -8.81 -2.78 -2.65
C ALA A 174 -9.15 -1.32 -3.02
N LEU A 175 -8.19 -0.43 -2.80
CA LEU A 175 -8.27 0.97 -3.22
C LEU A 175 -7.63 1.09 -4.61
N LEU A 176 -8.45 1.30 -5.64
CA LEU A 176 -8.00 1.28 -7.05
C LEU A 176 -7.22 2.56 -7.36
N MET A 177 -5.92 2.43 -7.57
CA MET A 177 -5.05 3.58 -7.82
C MET A 177 -5.06 3.99 -9.29
N GLY A 178 -5.17 3.02 -10.19
CA GLY A 178 -5.29 3.27 -11.62
C GLY A 178 -5.66 2.03 -12.41
N ARG A 179 -5.70 2.17 -13.74
CA ARG A 179 -5.93 1.12 -14.72
C ARG A 179 -4.73 1.03 -15.65
N ASP A 180 -4.12 -0.16 -15.71
CA ASP A 180 -3.06 -0.49 -16.65
C ASP A 180 -3.69 -1.21 -17.85
N ALA A 181 -3.81 -0.52 -18.98
CA ALA A 181 -4.46 -1.05 -20.17
C ALA A 181 -3.67 -2.17 -20.86
N ILE A 182 -2.34 -2.22 -20.67
CA ILE A 182 -1.46 -3.21 -21.32
C ILE A 182 -1.73 -4.60 -20.77
N VAL A 183 -1.82 -4.70 -19.46
CA VAL A 183 -2.05 -5.99 -18.76
C VAL A 183 -3.50 -6.14 -18.30
N ALA A 184 -4.39 -5.24 -18.71
CA ALA A 184 -5.81 -5.24 -18.37
C ALA A 184 -6.04 -5.47 -16.86
N SER A 185 -5.45 -4.63 -16.02
CA SER A 185 -5.54 -4.77 -14.56
C SER A 185 -5.62 -3.43 -13.84
N TYR A 186 -6.07 -3.50 -12.58
CA TYR A 186 -6.22 -2.37 -11.67
C TYR A 186 -5.27 -2.52 -10.49
N PRO A 187 -4.08 -1.88 -10.55
CA PRO A 187 -3.18 -1.77 -9.41
C PRO A 187 -3.87 -1.08 -8.25
N SER A 188 -3.86 -1.74 -7.10
CA SER A 188 -4.66 -1.33 -5.95
C SER A 188 -3.88 -1.52 -4.65
N LEU A 189 -4.11 -0.62 -3.70
CA LEU A 189 -3.63 -0.81 -2.34
C LEU A 189 -4.58 -1.75 -1.60
N LEU A 190 -4.03 -2.73 -0.88
CA LEU A 190 -4.80 -3.54 0.06
C LEU A 190 -4.87 -2.79 1.38
N ILE A 191 -6.08 -2.50 1.83
CA ILE A 191 -6.31 -1.70 3.03
C ILE A 191 -7.36 -2.33 3.95
N ILE A 192 -7.22 -2.06 5.25
CA ILE A 192 -8.18 -2.42 6.29
C ILE A 192 -8.49 -1.18 7.15
N PRO A 193 -9.65 -1.11 7.82
CA PRO A 193 -9.92 -0.04 8.78
C PRO A 193 -8.86 0.00 9.90
N ASP A 194 -8.41 1.20 10.29
CA ASP A 194 -7.37 1.41 11.31
C ASP A 194 -7.87 1.08 12.73
N THR A 195 -9.17 1.25 12.99
CA THR A 195 -9.82 0.82 14.24
C THR A 195 -11.02 -0.08 13.94
N LEU A 196 -10.99 -1.31 14.48
CA LEU A 196 -12.14 -2.21 14.44
C LEU A 196 -13.19 -1.68 15.42
N GLY A 197 -14.30 -1.12 14.92
CA GLY A 197 -15.48 -0.80 15.73
C GLY A 197 -15.96 0.65 15.75
N VAL A 198 -15.27 1.60 15.09
CA VAL A 198 -15.81 2.96 14.92
C VAL A 198 -16.52 3.03 13.56
N GLN A 199 -17.85 3.04 13.59
CA GLN A 199 -18.73 2.94 12.40
C GLN A 199 -18.59 4.09 11.37
N GLU A 200 -17.78 5.12 11.63
CA GLU A 200 -17.65 6.32 10.78
C GLU A 200 -16.20 6.72 10.47
N SER A 201 -15.21 5.91 10.88
CA SER A 201 -13.81 6.24 10.60
C SER A 201 -13.48 5.93 9.13
N CYS A 202 -13.39 6.95 8.28
CA CYS A 202 -12.81 6.87 6.93
C CYS A 202 -11.28 6.62 6.95
N ARG A 203 -10.71 6.20 8.09
CA ARG A 203 -9.27 5.97 8.30
C ARG A 203 -8.91 4.50 8.12
N TYR A 204 -7.93 4.25 7.27
CA TYR A 204 -7.49 2.93 6.86
C TYR A 204 -5.98 2.79 6.99
N ARG A 205 -5.55 1.54 7.20
CA ARG A 205 -4.14 1.15 7.09
C ARG A 205 -3.94 0.34 5.83
N ARG A 206 -2.84 0.59 5.15
CA ARG A 206 -2.30 -0.29 4.12
C ARG A 206 -1.73 -1.55 4.75
N ILE A 207 -2.05 -2.68 4.14
CA ILE A 207 -1.53 -4.01 4.50
C ILE A 207 -0.92 -4.73 3.31
N GLY A 208 -0.90 -4.13 2.12
CA GLY A 208 -0.32 -4.74 0.93
C GLY A 208 -0.71 -4.06 -0.38
N PHE A 209 -0.52 -4.81 -1.45
CA PHE A 209 -0.78 -4.43 -2.82
C PHE A 209 -1.43 -5.59 -3.59
N ILE A 210 -2.38 -5.29 -4.47
CA ILE A 210 -3.01 -6.29 -5.32
C ILE A 210 -3.23 -5.73 -6.73
N LYS A 211 -3.17 -6.62 -7.72
CA LYS A 211 -3.62 -6.30 -9.07
C LYS A 211 -4.92 -7.03 -9.33
N LEU A 212 -5.99 -6.27 -9.46
CA LEU A 212 -7.27 -6.86 -9.82
C LEU A 212 -7.39 -6.94 -11.34
N GLN A 213 -7.63 -8.13 -11.87
CA GLN A 213 -7.76 -8.37 -13.31
C GLN A 213 -9.08 -7.82 -13.83
N GLU A 214 -9.04 -7.06 -14.92
CA GLU A 214 -10.21 -6.39 -15.50
C GLU A 214 -11.27 -7.38 -15.99
N ALA A 215 -10.84 -8.47 -16.63
CA ALA A 215 -11.73 -9.54 -17.08
C ALA A 215 -12.54 -10.19 -15.94
N ILE A 216 -12.07 -10.03 -14.70
CA ILE A 216 -12.62 -10.65 -13.51
C ILE A 216 -13.50 -9.67 -12.72
N LEU A 217 -13.17 -8.37 -12.72
CA LEU A 217 -13.93 -7.36 -11.97
C LEU A 217 -15.32 -7.08 -12.53
N GLY A 218 -15.58 -7.42 -13.80
CA GLY A 218 -16.87 -7.20 -14.44
C GLY A 218 -17.35 -5.74 -14.35
N ALA A 219 -18.64 -5.55 -14.05
CA ALA A 219 -19.31 -4.23 -13.97
C ALA A 219 -19.21 -3.54 -12.59
N GLU A 220 -18.36 -4.03 -11.66
CA GLU A 220 -18.19 -3.44 -10.32
C GLU A 220 -17.30 -2.19 -10.30
N ILE A 221 -16.72 -1.82 -11.44
CA ILE A 221 -15.87 -0.64 -11.57
C ILE A 221 -16.78 0.57 -11.77
N PRO A 222 -16.71 1.58 -10.90
CA PRO A 222 -17.53 2.76 -11.08
C PRO A 222 -17.16 3.47 -12.38
N ARG A 223 -18.16 4.05 -13.04
CA ARG A 223 -17.99 4.66 -14.35
C ARG A 223 -17.18 5.94 -14.17
N TRP A 224 -16.35 6.25 -15.17
CA TRP A 224 -15.58 7.48 -15.17
C TRP A 224 -16.50 8.70 -15.00
N GLY A 225 -16.32 9.43 -13.89
CA GLY A 225 -17.17 10.56 -13.51
C GLY A 225 -18.02 10.36 -12.24
N ASP A 226 -18.04 9.15 -11.65
CA ASP A 226 -18.70 8.92 -10.36
C ASP A 226 -17.94 9.61 -9.22
N ALA A 227 -18.66 10.13 -8.22
CA ALA A 227 -18.06 10.70 -7.02
C ALA A 227 -17.48 9.58 -6.13
N TYR A 228 -16.17 9.34 -6.25
CA TYR A 228 -15.48 8.35 -5.43
C TYR A 228 -15.40 8.77 -3.96
N PRO A 229 -15.42 7.81 -3.02
CA PRO A 229 -15.21 8.11 -1.61
C PRO A 229 -13.81 8.68 -1.39
N THR A 230 -13.71 9.58 -0.41
CA THR A 230 -12.43 10.02 0.15
C THR A 230 -12.15 9.22 1.41
N ILE A 231 -10.98 8.60 1.47
CA ILE A 231 -10.48 7.87 2.63
C ILE A 231 -9.16 8.48 3.09
N THR A 232 -8.81 8.27 4.35
CA THR A 232 -7.54 8.66 4.94
C THR A 232 -6.68 7.42 5.16
N LEU A 233 -5.51 7.35 4.55
CA LEU A 233 -4.49 6.35 4.88
C LEU A 233 -3.62 6.84 6.03
N ALA A 234 -3.46 6.01 7.06
CA ALA A 234 -2.63 6.25 8.25
C ALA A 234 -1.59 5.15 8.45
#